data_AF-A0AAV0REL1-F1
#
_entry.id   AF-A0AAV0REL1-F1
#
_cell.length_a   1.000
_cell.length_b   1.000
_cell.length_c   1.000
_cell.angle_alpha   90.00
_cell.angle_beta   90.00
_cell.angle_gamma   90.00
#
_symmetry.space_group_name_H-M   'P 1'
#
loop_
_entity.id
_entity.type
_entity.pdbx_description
1 polymer ?
#
loop_
_entity_poly.entity_id
_entity_poly.type
_entity_poly.pdbx_seq_one_letter_code
_entity_poly.pdbx_strand_id
1 'polypeptide(L)'
;MAEIRVEVSESEGDQQQEDPNASVFQSRTFPRYCPRPRPTQTQYIPATPRAIAAASGATPSNSDLSSRSRASSSDTSSFFFTISSSSSSSSSSHTLSIPQSSTSSYLCTFRGKDAIGFRRVFPPTINREKLKQHLSVIGSIRHANVVQLIGASMYEKEPCVNLMYPFVNGATLSDCLTSRSTTDLYSLYLGRWQSRMDIAVGVARGLNYIHHMTGFEALLVHNRIKTSNIILLPLSGGAAVKPLICKFGLAHAAGEAADEDEDNVGWGGGEGIEEVDEEENPYMSPEVRRGGSLATRKSDVYAFGVLLLELISGAEPVTYRYNDVDKVYVRKSIMETARAAEAGDEEMVRGWVDGRLNGLFPVEVAKEAMRLGLYCLGEDPRSRPDMGLVEGLIFDCWRRSNKPFF
;
A
#
# COMPACT_ATOMS: atom_id res chain seq x y z
N MET A 1 -51.22 42.54 -48.87
CA MET A 1 -52.66 42.67 -48.60
C MET A 1 -53.14 41.28 -48.20
N ALA A 2 -53.68 40.99 -47.02
CA ALA A 2 -54.28 41.79 -45.96
C ALA A 2 -53.95 41.12 -44.60
N GLU A 3 -53.54 41.87 -43.57
CA GLU A 3 -54.33 42.40 -42.43
C GLU A 3 -54.62 41.33 -41.34
N ILE A 4 -54.01 41.40 -40.15
CA ILE A 4 -54.20 42.29 -38.97
C ILE A 4 -55.23 41.75 -37.95
N ARG A 5 -54.73 41.51 -36.72
CA ARG A 5 -55.27 41.58 -35.32
C ARG A 5 -56.65 40.96 -35.00
N VAL A 6 -56.89 40.43 -33.79
CA VAL A 6 -57.01 41.09 -32.46
C VAL A 6 -57.09 39.98 -31.36
N GLU A 7 -56.16 39.95 -30.37
CA GLU A 7 -56.31 40.26 -28.91
C GLU A 7 -57.11 39.24 -28.04
N VAL A 8 -56.96 39.06 -26.72
CA VAL A 8 -55.96 39.23 -25.63
C VAL A 8 -56.67 38.64 -24.37
N SER A 9 -55.92 38.00 -23.48
CA SER A 9 -56.07 38.09 -21.99
C SER A 9 -54.94 37.23 -21.39
N GLU A 10 -53.79 37.80 -21.05
CA GLU A 10 -53.44 38.47 -19.78
C GLU A 10 -53.72 37.62 -18.53
N SER A 11 -52.65 37.07 -17.95
CA SER A 11 -52.32 37.36 -16.55
C SER A 11 -50.80 37.34 -16.38
N GLU A 12 -50.30 38.47 -15.88
CA GLU A 12 -48.92 38.87 -15.58
C GLU A 12 -48.35 38.03 -14.42
N GLY A 13 -47.07 37.69 -14.43
CA GLY A 13 -45.99 38.46 -13.78
C GLY A 13 -45.36 37.52 -12.72
N ASP A 14 -44.06 37.36 -12.55
CA ASP A 14 -43.00 38.37 -12.56
C ASP A 14 -41.65 37.76 -12.99
N GLN A 15 -40.86 38.58 -13.67
CA GLN A 15 -39.47 38.33 -14.05
C GLN A 15 -38.51 38.87 -12.98
N GLN A 16 -37.43 38.14 -12.71
CA GLN A 16 -36.14 38.69 -12.27
C GLN A 16 -35.06 37.68 -12.70
N GLN A 17 -34.40 37.91 -13.83
CA GLN A 17 -33.17 38.70 -14.03
C GLN A 17 -31.96 37.75 -14.10
N GLU A 18 -31.51 37.50 -15.32
CA GLU A 18 -30.37 36.67 -15.68
C GLU A 18 -29.05 37.34 -15.31
N ASP A 19 -28.21 36.62 -14.56
CA ASP A 19 -26.80 36.96 -14.31
C ASP A 19 -25.91 36.32 -15.40
N PRO A 20 -25.10 37.09 -16.14
CA PRO A 20 -24.28 36.57 -17.23
C PRO A 20 -22.91 36.16 -16.69
N ASN A 21 -22.80 34.99 -16.04
CA ASN A 21 -21.49 34.37 -15.80
C ASN A 21 -21.52 32.85 -15.56
N ALA A 22 -22.38 32.13 -16.29
CA ALA A 22 -22.37 30.67 -16.31
C ALA A 22 -21.52 30.17 -17.51
N SER A 23 -20.23 29.95 -17.28
CA SER A 23 -19.46 29.07 -18.17
C SER A 23 -18.51 28.15 -17.38
N VAL A 24 -18.84 26.86 -17.48
CA VAL A 24 -17.96 25.68 -17.50
C VAL A 24 -17.23 25.31 -16.20
N PHE A 25 -17.88 24.47 -15.38
CA PHE A 25 -17.22 23.33 -14.72
C PHE A 25 -18.10 22.09 -14.88
N GLN A 26 -17.75 21.25 -15.86
CA GLN A 26 -18.35 19.93 -16.02
C GLN A 26 -17.95 19.04 -14.85
N SER A 27 -18.93 18.74 -14.01
CA SER A 27 -18.88 17.67 -13.02
C SER A 27 -18.71 16.32 -13.73
N ARG A 28 -17.50 15.75 -13.66
CA ARG A 28 -17.32 14.33 -13.98
C ARG A 28 -17.88 13.48 -12.84
N THR A 29 -19.14 13.11 -13.01
CA THR A 29 -19.80 12.04 -12.28
C THR A 29 -19.06 10.71 -12.55
N PHE A 30 -18.53 10.10 -11.48
CA PHE A 30 -18.00 8.73 -11.54
C PHE A 30 -19.15 7.74 -11.78
N PRO A 31 -19.04 6.78 -12.73
CA PRO A 31 -20.07 5.79 -12.93
C PRO A 31 -20.12 4.83 -11.74
N ARG A 32 -21.27 4.88 -11.07
CA ARG A 32 -21.79 3.94 -10.08
C ARG A 32 -22.07 2.57 -10.74
N TYR A 33 -21.72 1.50 -10.03
CA TYR A 33 -22.21 0.12 -10.16
C TYR A 33 -21.90 -0.65 -11.47
N CYS A 34 -21.03 -1.67 -11.36
CA CYS A 34 -21.12 -2.85 -12.22
C CYS A 34 -21.93 -3.95 -11.50
N PRO A 35 -22.92 -4.59 -12.15
CA PRO A 35 -23.75 -5.63 -11.56
C PRO A 35 -22.96 -6.95 -11.39
N ARG A 36 -23.13 -7.60 -10.22
CA ARG A 36 -22.61 -8.93 -9.91
C ARG A 36 -23.21 -10.00 -10.84
N PRO A 37 -22.44 -10.96 -11.38
CA PRO A 37 -23.01 -12.15 -12.00
C PRO A 37 -23.64 -13.08 -10.93
N ARG A 38 -24.82 -13.63 -11.24
CA ARG A 38 -25.53 -14.62 -10.40
C ARG A 38 -24.69 -15.90 -10.24
N PRO A 39 -24.70 -16.55 -9.06
CA PRO A 39 -24.11 -17.87 -8.91
C PRO A 39 -25.00 -18.94 -9.58
N THR A 40 -24.43 -19.67 -10.52
CA THR A 40 -24.99 -20.93 -11.05
C THR A 40 -24.86 -22.02 -9.97
N GLN A 41 -26.01 -22.56 -9.54
CA GLN A 41 -26.07 -23.72 -8.67
C GLN A 41 -25.38 -24.91 -9.37
N THR A 42 -24.28 -25.41 -8.79
CA THR A 42 -23.75 -26.73 -9.13
C THR A 42 -23.88 -27.59 -7.88
N GLN A 43 -24.62 -28.69 -8.01
CA GLN A 43 -24.94 -29.63 -6.94
C GLN A 43 -23.67 -30.27 -6.36
N TYR A 44 -23.58 -30.25 -5.05
CA TYR A 44 -22.51 -30.87 -4.26
C TYR A 44 -22.84 -32.34 -4.04
N ILE A 45 -22.01 -33.26 -4.55
CA ILE A 45 -22.08 -34.70 -4.24
C ILE A 45 -20.96 -35.01 -3.24
N PRO A 46 -21.25 -35.51 -2.02
CA PRO A 46 -20.22 -35.79 -1.03
C PRO A 46 -19.53 -37.14 -1.33
N ALA A 47 -18.19 -37.12 -1.41
CA ALA A 47 -17.37 -38.33 -1.45
C ALA A 47 -17.02 -38.78 -0.02
N THR A 48 -17.22 -40.08 0.24
CA THR A 48 -16.93 -40.77 1.50
C THR A 48 -15.43 -40.98 1.73
N PRO A 49 -14.96 -41.02 2.99
CA PRO A 49 -13.53 -41.22 3.29
C PRO A 49 -13.17 -42.71 3.26
N ARG A 50 -12.11 -43.06 2.53
CA ARG A 50 -11.51 -44.39 2.55
C ARG A 50 -10.26 -44.38 3.45
N ALA A 51 -10.30 -45.23 4.48
CA ALA A 51 -9.22 -45.46 5.42
C ALA A 51 -7.97 -46.07 4.74
N ILE A 52 -6.78 -45.69 5.21
CA ILE A 52 -5.52 -46.39 4.91
C ILE A 52 -4.85 -46.71 6.25
N ALA A 53 -4.57 -48.01 6.40
CA ALA A 53 -4.00 -48.65 7.57
C ALA A 53 -2.51 -48.33 7.76
N ALA A 54 -2.08 -48.41 9.01
CA ALA A 54 -0.71 -48.36 9.47
C ALA A 54 0.08 -49.60 9.03
N ALA A 55 1.35 -49.41 8.68
CA ALA A 55 2.36 -50.46 8.71
C ALA A 55 3.71 -49.86 9.15
N SER A 56 4.33 -50.57 10.09
CA SER A 56 5.48 -50.22 10.88
C SER A 56 6.81 -50.56 10.20
N GLY A 57 7.85 -49.80 10.54
CA GLY A 57 9.19 -50.31 10.82
C GLY A 57 10.16 -50.55 9.65
N ALA A 58 11.19 -49.71 9.55
CA ALA A 58 12.60 -50.11 9.50
C ALA A 58 13.52 -48.87 9.37
N THR A 59 14.47 -48.72 10.29
CA THR A 59 15.73 -47.98 10.09
C THR A 59 16.76 -48.96 9.48
N PRO A 60 17.79 -48.48 8.74
CA PRO A 60 19.05 -48.15 9.43
C PRO A 60 19.94 -47.05 8.79
N SER A 61 20.80 -46.49 9.68
CA SER A 61 22.22 -46.11 9.55
C SER A 61 22.76 -45.15 8.47
N ASN A 62 23.53 -44.18 8.99
CA ASN A 62 24.47 -43.26 8.33
C ASN A 62 25.64 -43.96 7.61
N SER A 63 25.96 -43.47 6.41
CA SER A 63 27.32 -43.11 5.97
C SER A 63 27.27 -42.53 4.55
N ASP A 64 27.67 -41.26 4.37
CA ASP A 64 28.66 -40.85 3.36
C ASP A 64 28.64 -39.33 3.15
N LEU A 65 29.66 -38.69 3.74
CA LEU A 65 30.15 -37.38 3.37
C LEU A 65 31.08 -37.57 2.16
N SER A 66 30.71 -37.05 0.99
CA SER A 66 31.65 -36.30 0.15
C SER A 66 30.98 -35.73 -1.11
N SER A 67 31.27 -34.44 -1.34
CA SER A 67 31.26 -33.75 -2.63
C SER A 67 29.95 -33.72 -3.42
N ARG A 68 29.25 -32.58 -3.33
CA ARG A 68 28.58 -31.98 -4.49
C ARG A 68 28.35 -30.48 -4.28
N SER A 69 29.38 -29.72 -4.59
CA SER A 69 29.25 -28.37 -5.12
C SER A 69 28.37 -28.43 -6.38
N ARG A 70 27.11 -28.00 -6.27
CA ARG A 70 26.30 -27.59 -7.42
C ARG A 70 25.61 -26.29 -7.08
N ALA A 71 26.14 -25.22 -7.65
CA ALA A 71 25.45 -23.96 -7.80
C ALA A 71 24.06 -24.19 -8.41
N SER A 72 23.04 -23.64 -7.77
CA SER A 72 21.65 -23.64 -8.25
C SER A 72 21.52 -22.62 -9.39
N SER A 73 21.59 -23.08 -10.63
CA SER A 73 21.43 -22.25 -11.83
C SER A 73 20.12 -22.54 -12.58
N SER A 74 19.00 -22.80 -11.88
CA SER A 74 17.73 -23.18 -12.55
C SER A 74 16.49 -22.33 -12.25
N ASP A 75 16.50 -21.42 -11.27
CA ASP A 75 15.26 -20.70 -10.90
C ASP A 75 15.10 -19.32 -11.55
N THR A 76 16.19 -18.72 -12.05
CA THR A 76 16.19 -17.38 -12.64
C THR A 76 15.47 -17.32 -14.00
N SER A 77 15.40 -18.42 -14.75
CA SER A 77 14.73 -18.45 -16.07
C SER A 77 13.21 -18.32 -15.97
N SER A 78 12.64 -18.56 -14.79
CA SER A 78 11.19 -18.48 -14.58
C SER A 78 10.74 -17.10 -14.10
N PHE A 79 11.59 -16.26 -13.53
CA PHE A 79 11.13 -14.99 -12.96
C PHE A 79 10.89 -13.92 -14.03
N PHE A 80 11.78 -13.83 -15.01
CA PHE A 80 11.60 -12.94 -16.15
C PHE A 80 10.76 -13.61 -17.24
N PHE A 81 9.81 -12.86 -17.82
CA PHE A 81 8.98 -13.33 -18.91
C PHE A 81 8.96 -12.31 -20.06
N THR A 82 8.45 -12.73 -21.22
CA THR A 82 8.35 -11.88 -22.41
C THR A 82 6.89 -11.55 -22.69
N ILE A 83 6.61 -10.28 -22.94
CA ILE A 83 5.29 -9.81 -23.37
C ILE A 83 5.27 -9.81 -24.90
N SER A 84 4.28 -10.47 -25.49
CA SER A 84 4.00 -10.36 -26.92
C SER A 84 2.86 -9.37 -27.13
N SER A 85 3.11 -8.31 -27.89
CA SER A 85 2.12 -7.26 -28.21
C SER A 85 1.05 -7.70 -29.21
N SER A 86 1.11 -8.95 -29.69
CA SER A 86 0.23 -9.49 -30.72
C SER A 86 -0.84 -10.42 -30.12
N SER A 87 -2.10 -10.17 -30.50
CA SER A 87 -3.32 -10.94 -30.22
C SER A 87 -3.34 -12.34 -30.85
N SER A 88 -2.17 -12.93 -31.11
CA SER A 88 -1.99 -14.26 -31.67
C SER A 88 -1.71 -15.25 -30.55
N SER A 89 -2.74 -16.02 -30.20
CA SER A 89 -2.76 -17.15 -29.27
C SER A 89 -1.65 -18.15 -29.58
N SER A 90 -0.45 -17.89 -29.06
CA SER A 90 0.67 -18.83 -29.10
C SER A 90 0.78 -19.45 -27.72
N SER A 91 0.50 -20.75 -27.62
CA SER A 91 0.43 -21.51 -26.36
C SER A 91 1.79 -21.76 -25.69
N SER A 92 2.71 -20.79 -25.74
CA SER A 92 3.93 -20.81 -24.94
C SER A 92 3.62 -20.32 -23.53
N SER A 93 3.95 -21.12 -22.51
CA SER A 93 3.67 -20.87 -21.07
C SER A 93 4.29 -19.59 -20.48
N HIS A 94 4.99 -18.80 -21.30
CA HIS A 94 5.74 -17.60 -20.92
C HIS A 94 5.20 -16.31 -21.54
N THR A 95 4.13 -16.36 -22.33
CA THR A 95 3.61 -15.20 -23.06
C THR A 95 2.33 -14.68 -22.42
N LEU A 96 2.35 -13.42 -21.97
CA LEU A 96 1.20 -12.70 -21.44
C LEU A 96 0.68 -11.70 -22.47
N SER A 97 -0.62 -11.74 -22.76
CA SER A 97 -1.32 -10.65 -23.44
C SER A 97 -1.71 -9.59 -22.41
N ILE A 98 -1.17 -8.38 -22.56
CA ILE A 98 -1.50 -7.24 -21.70
C ILE A 98 -2.34 -6.27 -22.52
N PRO A 99 -3.44 -5.74 -21.98
CA PRO A 99 -4.22 -4.71 -22.67
C PRO A 99 -3.31 -3.51 -23.01
N GLN A 100 -3.40 -2.97 -24.22
CA GLN A 100 -2.65 -1.77 -24.68
C GLN A 100 -3.04 -0.46 -23.95
N SER A 101 -3.71 -0.59 -22.81
CA SER A 101 -4.18 0.50 -21.97
C SER A 101 -3.00 1.26 -21.36
N SER A 102 -3.11 2.59 -21.35
CA SER A 102 -2.24 3.54 -20.63
C SER A 102 -2.37 3.47 -19.11
N THR A 103 -3.21 2.58 -18.57
CA THR A 103 -3.40 2.39 -17.13
C THR A 103 -2.15 1.79 -16.47
N SER A 104 -1.67 2.42 -15.41
CA SER A 104 -0.47 2.02 -14.67
C SER A 104 -0.60 0.70 -13.88
N SER A 105 -1.80 0.12 -13.83
CA SER A 105 -2.11 -1.20 -13.25
C SER A 105 -3.23 -1.92 -14.00
N TYR A 106 -3.23 -3.25 -14.05
CA TYR A 106 -4.22 -4.08 -14.73
C TYR A 106 -4.39 -5.46 -14.06
N LEU A 107 -5.57 -6.07 -14.20
CA LEU A 107 -5.81 -7.46 -13.81
C LEU A 107 -5.43 -8.39 -14.97
N CYS A 108 -4.84 -9.54 -14.66
CA CYS A 108 -4.49 -10.55 -15.65
C CYS A 108 -4.44 -11.96 -15.04
N THR A 109 -4.30 -12.97 -15.89
CA THR A 109 -3.98 -14.34 -15.46
C THR A 109 -2.51 -14.61 -15.75
N PHE A 110 -1.69 -14.80 -14.72
CA PHE A 110 -0.28 -15.13 -14.85
C PHE A 110 -0.04 -16.55 -14.36
N ARG A 111 0.50 -17.42 -15.23
CA ARG A 111 0.78 -18.84 -14.91
C ARG A 111 -0.44 -19.60 -14.38
N GLY A 112 -1.60 -19.33 -14.97
CA GLY A 112 -2.88 -19.96 -14.62
C GLY A 112 -3.48 -19.49 -13.29
N LYS A 113 -2.99 -18.39 -12.72
CA LYS A 113 -3.51 -17.80 -11.48
C LYS A 113 -3.85 -16.33 -11.68
N ASP A 114 -4.84 -15.84 -10.93
CA ASP A 114 -5.20 -14.42 -10.94
C ASP A 114 -4.05 -13.57 -10.41
N ALA A 115 -3.74 -12.51 -11.14
CA ALA A 115 -2.62 -11.63 -10.88
C ALA A 115 -3.00 -10.17 -11.15
N ILE A 116 -2.22 -9.26 -10.56
CA ILE A 116 -2.24 -7.83 -10.83
C ILE A 116 -0.89 -7.47 -11.43
N GLY A 117 -0.93 -6.84 -12.59
CA GLY A 117 0.22 -6.25 -13.25
C GLY A 117 0.33 -4.77 -13.00
N PHE A 118 1.54 -4.27 -12.79
CA PHE A 118 1.85 -2.84 -12.75
C PHE A 118 2.85 -2.50 -13.84
N ARG A 119 2.52 -1.49 -14.65
CA ARG A 119 3.43 -0.94 -15.67
C ARG A 119 4.14 0.28 -15.07
N ARG A 120 5.47 0.30 -15.18
CA ARG A 120 6.31 1.43 -14.74
C ARG A 120 7.28 1.80 -15.85
N VAL A 121 7.34 3.09 -16.15
CA VAL A 121 8.37 3.66 -17.02
C VAL A 121 9.56 3.99 -16.13
N PHE A 122 10.77 3.74 -16.63
CA PHE A 122 12.01 4.09 -15.97
C PHE A 122 12.78 5.13 -16.79
N PRO A 123 13.65 5.94 -16.16
CA PRO A 123 14.46 6.90 -16.89
C PRO A 123 15.44 6.20 -17.84
N PRO A 124 15.73 6.76 -19.02
CA PRO A 124 16.66 6.18 -19.98
C PRO A 124 18.07 5.92 -19.42
N THR A 125 18.44 6.62 -18.36
CA THR A 125 19.71 6.51 -17.65
C THR A 125 19.85 5.26 -16.78
N ILE A 126 18.75 4.54 -16.51
CA ILE A 126 18.81 3.36 -15.62
C ILE A 126 19.61 2.22 -16.27
N ASN A 127 20.50 1.62 -15.50
CA ASN A 127 21.22 0.44 -15.93
C ASN A 127 20.27 -0.77 -15.92
N ARG A 128 19.98 -1.33 -17.10
CA ARG A 128 19.00 -2.41 -17.27
C ARG A 128 19.45 -3.70 -16.61
N GLU A 129 20.74 -4.02 -16.67
CA GLU A 129 21.33 -5.21 -16.05
C GLU A 129 21.24 -5.10 -14.51
N LYS A 130 21.59 -3.94 -13.95
CA LYS A 130 21.45 -3.66 -12.51
C LYS A 130 20.00 -3.75 -12.07
N LEU A 131 19.08 -3.16 -12.83
CA LEU A 131 17.65 -3.26 -12.54
C LEU A 131 17.14 -4.71 -12.59
N LYS A 132 17.58 -5.51 -13.56
CA LYS A 132 17.26 -6.96 -13.60
C LYS A 132 17.78 -7.69 -12.36
N GLN A 133 18.99 -7.39 -11.91
CA GLN A 133 19.55 -7.97 -10.69
C GLN A 133 18.73 -7.56 -9.46
N HIS A 134 18.42 -6.27 -9.30
CA HIS A 134 17.58 -5.77 -8.20
C HIS A 134 16.19 -6.44 -8.19
N LEU A 135 15.51 -6.50 -9.34
CA LEU A 135 14.20 -7.16 -9.45
C LEU A 135 14.27 -8.66 -9.15
N SER A 136 15.39 -9.32 -9.46
CA SER A 136 15.60 -10.73 -9.09
C SER A 136 15.70 -10.92 -7.58
N VAL A 137 16.44 -10.03 -6.89
CA VAL A 137 16.52 -10.02 -5.42
C VAL A 137 15.13 -9.78 -4.82
N ILE A 138 14.41 -8.78 -5.32
CA ILE A 138 13.04 -8.45 -4.88
C ILE A 138 12.08 -9.62 -5.12
N GLY A 139 12.17 -10.30 -6.27
CA GLY A 139 11.36 -11.48 -6.58
C GLY A 139 11.63 -12.69 -5.68
N SER A 140 12.83 -12.77 -5.09
CA SER A 140 13.21 -13.81 -4.13
C SER A 140 12.65 -13.58 -2.73
N ILE A 141 12.20 -12.37 -2.41
CA ILE A 141 11.69 -12.02 -1.08
C ILE A 141 10.38 -12.74 -0.80
N ARG A 142 10.36 -13.50 0.29
CA ARG A 142 9.19 -14.21 0.82
C ARG A 142 9.04 -13.87 2.29
N HIS A 143 8.03 -13.07 2.61
CA HIS A 143 7.75 -12.68 3.98
C HIS A 143 6.24 -12.74 4.26
N ALA A 144 5.87 -13.07 5.50
CA ALA A 144 4.47 -13.24 5.89
C ALA A 144 3.61 -11.97 5.72
N ASN A 145 4.25 -10.80 5.70
CA ASN A 145 3.61 -9.48 5.60
C ASN A 145 3.97 -8.71 4.33
N VAL A 146 4.56 -9.35 3.31
CA VAL A 146 4.90 -8.70 2.03
C VAL A 146 4.36 -9.54 0.88
N VAL A 147 3.63 -8.91 -0.04
CA VAL A 147 3.16 -9.58 -1.26
C VAL A 147 4.35 -9.82 -2.17
N GLN A 148 4.59 -11.08 -2.50
CA GLN A 148 5.71 -11.48 -3.35
C GLN A 148 5.54 -10.95 -4.77
N LEU A 149 6.61 -10.36 -5.32
CA LEU A 149 6.75 -10.12 -6.75
C LEU A 149 6.97 -11.47 -7.46
N ILE A 150 6.02 -11.89 -8.29
CA ILE A 150 6.02 -13.24 -8.90
C ILE A 150 6.57 -13.26 -10.33
N GLY A 151 6.78 -12.09 -10.94
CA GLY A 151 7.47 -12.00 -12.21
C GLY A 151 7.70 -10.56 -12.67
N ALA A 152 8.67 -10.39 -13.56
CA ALA A 152 8.99 -9.12 -14.18
C ALA A 152 9.19 -9.28 -15.69
N SER A 153 8.80 -8.29 -16.47
CA SER A 153 9.08 -8.23 -17.90
C SER A 153 9.57 -6.85 -18.28
N MET A 154 10.74 -6.78 -18.89
CA MET A 154 11.32 -5.55 -19.42
C MET A 154 11.27 -5.63 -20.94
N TYR A 155 10.57 -4.69 -21.57
CA TYR A 155 10.49 -4.67 -23.03
C TYR A 155 11.73 -3.99 -23.62
N GLU A 156 12.35 -4.55 -24.66
CA GLU A 156 13.61 -3.98 -25.20
C GLU A 156 13.40 -2.61 -25.85
N LYS A 157 12.27 -2.43 -26.55
CA LYS A 157 11.98 -1.24 -27.37
C LYS A 157 11.37 -0.07 -26.61
N GLU A 158 10.94 -0.26 -25.37
CA GLU A 158 10.36 0.79 -24.53
C GLU A 158 11.04 0.79 -23.15
N PRO A 159 11.27 1.97 -22.54
CA PRO A 159 11.87 2.06 -21.20
C PRO A 159 10.83 1.75 -20.11
N CYS A 160 10.20 0.57 -20.18
CA CYS A 160 9.21 0.17 -19.19
C CYS A 160 9.40 -1.26 -18.67
N VAL A 161 9.01 -1.45 -17.40
CA VAL A 161 8.92 -2.73 -16.72
C VAL A 161 7.46 -3.03 -16.38
N ASN A 162 7.07 -4.28 -16.58
CA ASN A 162 5.82 -4.83 -16.08
C ASN A 162 6.13 -5.76 -14.89
N LEU A 163 5.51 -5.49 -13.75
CA LEU A 163 5.71 -6.23 -12.51
C LEU A 163 4.43 -6.96 -12.13
N MET A 164 4.51 -8.28 -11.93
CA MET A 164 3.37 -9.16 -11.65
C MET A 164 3.32 -9.53 -10.17
N TYR A 165 2.15 -9.40 -9.56
CA TYR A 165 1.86 -9.80 -8.19
C TYR A 165 0.65 -10.73 -8.16
N PRO A 166 0.56 -11.68 -7.22
CA PRO A 166 -0.64 -12.47 -7.05
C PRO A 166 -1.82 -11.56 -6.67
N PHE A 167 -3.01 -11.85 -7.22
CA PHE A 167 -4.21 -11.16 -6.78
C PHE A 167 -4.54 -11.55 -5.33
N VAL A 168 -4.66 -10.55 -4.46
CA VAL A 168 -5.00 -10.75 -3.04
C VAL A 168 -6.43 -10.30 -2.82
N ASN A 169 -7.31 -11.23 -2.45
CA ASN A 169 -8.71 -10.93 -2.14
C ASN A 169 -8.84 -10.40 -0.70
N GLY A 170 -8.52 -9.12 -0.51
CA GLY A 170 -8.65 -8.40 0.76
C GLY A 170 -9.11 -6.96 0.53
N ALA A 171 -9.25 -6.19 1.61
CA ALA A 171 -9.55 -4.76 1.54
C ALA A 171 -8.29 -3.93 1.86
N THR A 172 -8.17 -2.72 1.30
CA THR A 172 -7.05 -1.85 1.65
C THR A 172 -7.25 -1.29 3.06
N LEU A 173 -6.17 -1.07 3.81
CA LEU A 173 -6.26 -0.48 5.14
C LEU A 173 -6.89 0.91 5.08
N SER A 174 -6.64 1.69 4.02
CA SER A 174 -7.29 2.99 3.79
C SER A 174 -8.81 2.86 3.75
N ASP A 175 -9.35 1.93 2.95
CA ASP A 175 -10.80 1.72 2.85
C ASP A 175 -11.39 1.28 4.19
N CYS A 176 -10.68 0.43 4.93
CA CYS A 176 -11.13 -0.04 6.24
C CYS A 176 -11.09 1.06 7.32
N LEU A 177 -10.14 2.00 7.24
CA LEU A 177 -10.07 3.13 8.17
C LEU A 177 -11.15 4.16 7.88
N THR A 178 -11.46 4.43 6.60
CA THR A 178 -12.50 5.38 6.18
C THR A 178 -13.92 4.80 6.28
N SER A 179 -14.08 3.47 6.16
CA SER A 179 -15.39 2.81 6.30
C SER A 179 -15.99 3.08 7.67
N ARG A 180 -17.21 3.64 7.66
CA ARG A 180 -18.04 3.86 8.85
C ARG A 180 -19.12 2.79 9.02
N SER A 181 -19.08 1.72 8.24
CA SER A 181 -19.99 0.59 8.41
C SER A 181 -19.70 -0.08 9.75
N THR A 182 -20.72 -0.28 10.58
CA THR A 182 -20.58 -0.91 11.90
C THR A 182 -20.69 -2.43 11.85
N THR A 183 -21.04 -2.98 10.69
CA THR A 183 -21.37 -4.41 10.53
C THR A 183 -20.36 -5.15 9.65
N ASP A 184 -19.46 -4.44 8.97
CA ASP A 184 -18.43 -5.10 8.16
C ASP A 184 -17.32 -5.71 9.03
N LEU A 185 -16.75 -6.84 8.59
CA LEU A 185 -15.74 -7.60 9.32
C LEU A 185 -14.51 -6.75 9.66
N TYR A 186 -14.10 -5.86 8.76
CA TYR A 186 -12.87 -5.07 8.92
C TYR A 186 -13.05 -3.93 9.91
N SER A 187 -14.21 -3.28 9.92
CA SER A 187 -14.59 -2.25 10.87
C SER A 187 -14.72 -2.82 12.28
N LEU A 188 -15.37 -3.98 12.43
CA LEU A 188 -15.40 -4.69 13.70
C LEU A 188 -14.00 -5.10 14.17
N TYR A 189 -13.13 -5.53 13.25
CA TYR A 189 -11.75 -5.87 13.57
C TYR A 189 -10.98 -4.64 14.04
N LEU A 190 -11.02 -3.52 13.30
CA LEU A 190 -10.36 -2.26 13.64
C LEU A 190 -11.02 -1.51 14.81
N GLY A 191 -12.23 -1.88 15.23
CA GLY A 191 -12.86 -1.42 16.47
C GLY A 191 -12.16 -1.93 17.74
N ARG A 192 -11.13 -2.77 17.62
CA ARG A 192 -10.31 -3.25 18.74
C ARG A 192 -8.92 -2.65 18.66
N TRP A 193 -8.43 -2.15 19.79
CA TRP A 193 -7.06 -1.64 19.92
C TRP A 193 -6.00 -2.69 19.54
N GLN A 194 -6.17 -3.91 20.05
CA GLN A 194 -5.23 -5.01 19.80
C GLN A 194 -5.05 -5.29 18.31
N SER A 195 -6.15 -5.32 17.57
CA SER A 195 -6.17 -5.51 16.11
C SER A 195 -5.37 -4.45 15.35
N ARG A 196 -5.40 -3.20 15.80
CA ARG A 196 -4.60 -2.11 15.22
C ARG A 196 -3.12 -2.34 15.49
N MET A 197 -2.77 -2.73 16.71
CA MET A 197 -1.39 -3.06 17.06
C MET A 197 -0.88 -4.29 16.28
N ASP A 198 -1.72 -5.31 16.06
CA ASP A 198 -1.41 -6.47 15.21
C ASP A 198 -1.03 -6.04 13.79
N ILE A 199 -1.80 -5.11 13.21
CA ILE A 199 -1.54 -4.55 11.89
C ILE A 199 -0.21 -3.79 11.89
N ALA A 200 -0.01 -2.90 12.87
CA ALA A 200 1.21 -2.10 12.99
C ALA A 200 2.48 -2.98 13.09
N VAL A 201 2.44 -4.02 13.95
CA VAL A 201 3.52 -5.00 14.10
C VAL A 201 3.76 -5.77 12.80
N GLY A 202 2.71 -6.22 12.12
CA GLY A 202 2.84 -6.95 10.86
C GLY A 202 3.48 -6.09 9.75
N VAL A 203 3.08 -4.82 9.63
CA VAL A 203 3.70 -3.88 8.68
C VAL A 203 5.14 -3.60 9.07
N ALA A 204 5.43 -3.33 10.35
CA ALA A 204 6.80 -3.06 10.82
C ALA A 204 7.73 -4.25 10.54
N ARG A 205 7.28 -5.49 10.81
CA ARG A 205 8.01 -6.72 10.50
C ARG A 205 8.33 -6.85 9.01
N GLY A 206 7.33 -6.65 8.16
CA GLY A 206 7.52 -6.73 6.71
C GLY A 206 8.51 -5.71 6.19
N LEU A 207 8.43 -4.47 6.69
CA LEU A 207 9.32 -3.40 6.27
C LEU A 207 10.74 -3.57 6.84
N ASN A 208 10.86 -4.01 8.10
CA ASN A 208 12.14 -4.36 8.71
C ASN A 208 12.85 -5.48 7.93
N TYR A 209 12.11 -6.50 7.51
CA TYR A 209 12.63 -7.58 6.67
C TYR A 209 13.16 -7.04 5.33
N ILE A 210 12.43 -6.13 4.66
CA ILE A 210 12.88 -5.50 3.42
C ILE A 210 14.21 -4.75 3.63
N HIS A 211 14.29 -3.93 4.68
CA HIS A 211 15.46 -3.08 4.97
C HIS A 211 16.74 -3.85 5.33
N HIS A 212 16.60 -5.08 5.84
CA HIS A 212 17.71 -5.92 6.27
C HIS A 212 18.01 -7.08 5.31
N MET A 213 17.23 -7.24 4.24
CA MET A 213 17.50 -8.30 3.27
C MET A 213 18.77 -7.94 2.49
N THR A 214 19.85 -8.66 2.80
CA THR A 214 21.14 -8.51 2.11
C THR A 214 21.18 -9.39 0.86
N GLY A 215 21.14 -8.78 -0.32
CA GLY A 215 21.42 -9.46 -1.58
C GLY A 215 22.18 -8.53 -2.51
N PHE A 216 23.40 -8.89 -2.90
CA PHE A 216 24.20 -8.19 -3.91
C PHE A 216 24.34 -6.67 -3.69
N GLU A 217 24.77 -6.24 -2.50
CA GLU A 217 25.02 -4.80 -2.18
C GLU A 217 23.82 -3.86 -2.43
N ALA A 218 22.62 -4.41 -2.68
CA ALA A 218 21.44 -3.63 -3.03
C ALA A 218 20.72 -3.13 -1.78
N LEU A 219 20.65 -1.82 -1.63
CA LEU A 219 19.82 -1.18 -0.60
C LEU A 219 18.36 -1.24 -1.03
N LEU A 220 17.57 -2.03 -0.31
CA LEU A 220 16.17 -2.22 -0.64
C LEU A 220 15.29 -1.20 0.08
N VAL A 221 14.63 -0.37 -0.72
CA VAL A 221 13.68 0.65 -0.25
C VAL A 221 12.30 0.38 -0.86
N HIS A 222 11.25 0.45 -0.04
CA HIS A 222 9.89 0.25 -0.49
C HIS A 222 9.33 1.48 -1.24
N ASN A 223 9.50 2.68 -0.68
CA ASN A 223 9.10 4.02 -1.16
C ASN A 223 7.59 4.19 -1.46
N ARG A 224 6.77 3.19 -1.18
CA ARG A 224 5.32 3.21 -1.42
C ARG A 224 4.53 2.78 -0.19
N ILE A 225 5.07 2.98 1.02
CA ILE A 225 4.35 2.68 2.26
C ILE A 225 3.25 3.72 2.45
N LYS A 226 2.00 3.25 2.50
CA LYS A 226 0.79 4.02 2.80
C LYS A 226 -0.38 3.07 3.05
N THR A 227 -1.43 3.54 3.73
CA THR A 227 -2.60 2.72 4.08
C THR A 227 -3.29 2.09 2.86
N SER A 228 -3.32 2.76 1.72
CA SER A 228 -3.88 2.22 0.45
C SER A 228 -3.02 1.14 -0.22
N ASN A 229 -1.78 0.95 0.24
CA ASN A 229 -0.88 -0.10 -0.23
C ASN A 229 -0.70 -1.24 0.78
N ILE A 230 -1.45 -1.22 1.89
CA ILE A 230 -1.56 -2.36 2.81
C ILE A 230 -2.89 -3.04 2.57
N ILE A 231 -2.87 -4.33 2.24
CA ILE A 231 -4.08 -5.14 2.12
C ILE A 231 -4.28 -5.94 3.40
N LEU A 232 -5.48 -5.90 3.96
CA LEU A 232 -5.93 -6.76 5.05
C LEU A 232 -6.55 -8.02 4.45
N LEU A 233 -5.87 -9.15 4.59
CA LEU A 233 -6.34 -10.45 4.12
C LEU A 233 -7.04 -11.20 5.27
N PRO A 234 -8.34 -11.51 5.17
CA PRO A 234 -9.02 -12.32 6.17
C PRO A 234 -8.41 -13.72 6.26
N LEU A 235 -8.19 -14.20 7.49
CA LEU A 235 -7.74 -15.56 7.75
C LEU A 235 -8.94 -16.50 7.92
N SER A 236 -8.71 -17.81 7.69
CA SER A 236 -9.72 -18.84 7.87
C SER A 236 -10.34 -18.75 9.28
N GLY A 237 -11.66 -18.63 9.35
CA GLY A 237 -12.40 -18.40 10.59
C GLY A 237 -12.88 -16.96 10.81
N GLY A 238 -12.48 -16.00 9.96
CA GLY A 238 -13.06 -14.64 9.89
C GLY A 238 -12.77 -13.71 11.07
N ALA A 239 -12.11 -14.21 12.13
CA ALA A 239 -11.83 -13.47 13.36
C ALA A 239 -10.50 -12.70 13.34
N ALA A 240 -9.63 -12.96 12.36
CA ALA A 240 -8.31 -12.33 12.25
C ALA A 240 -8.01 -11.93 10.81
N VAL A 241 -7.20 -10.89 10.64
CA VAL A 241 -6.69 -10.45 9.34
C VAL A 241 -5.17 -10.41 9.35
N LYS A 242 -4.56 -10.61 8.19
CA LYS A 242 -3.12 -10.49 7.98
C LYS A 242 -2.83 -9.23 7.16
N PRO A 243 -2.00 -8.30 7.64
CA PRO A 243 -1.58 -7.14 6.85
C PRO A 243 -0.51 -7.56 5.84
N LEU A 244 -0.67 -7.12 4.59
CA LEU A 244 0.21 -7.41 3.48
C LEU A 244 0.66 -6.12 2.78
N ILE A 245 1.96 -5.85 2.83
CA ILE A 245 2.60 -4.75 2.10
C ILE A 245 2.62 -5.09 0.61
N CYS A 246 2.05 -4.21 -0.21
CA CYS A 246 1.94 -4.39 -1.65
C CYS A 246 2.85 -3.42 -2.42
N LYS A 247 3.11 -3.73 -3.69
CA LYS A 247 3.83 -2.87 -4.65
C LYS A 247 5.33 -2.71 -4.36
N PHE A 248 5.92 -3.64 -3.62
CA PHE A 248 7.35 -3.63 -3.38
C PHE A 248 8.14 -3.91 -4.67
N GLY A 249 9.03 -2.98 -5.03
CA GLY A 249 9.82 -3.02 -6.27
C GLY A 249 9.35 -2.08 -7.36
N LEU A 250 8.18 -1.43 -7.21
CA LEU A 250 7.75 -0.40 -8.17
C LEU A 250 8.70 0.81 -8.19
N ALA A 251 9.24 1.21 -7.04
CA ALA A 251 10.15 2.35 -6.93
C ALA A 251 11.51 2.07 -7.60
N HIS A 252 12.09 0.90 -7.35
CA HIS A 252 13.28 0.43 -8.06
C HIS A 252 13.06 0.37 -9.58
N ALA A 253 11.89 -0.12 -10.01
CA ALA A 253 11.52 -0.16 -11.42
C ALA A 253 11.24 1.20 -12.05
N ALA A 254 11.14 2.26 -11.26
CA ALA A 254 10.99 3.64 -11.73
C ALA A 254 12.27 4.47 -11.56
N GLY A 255 13.34 3.89 -10.99
CA GLY A 255 14.57 4.63 -10.67
C GLY A 255 14.41 5.63 -9.52
N GLU A 256 13.42 5.44 -8.65
CA GLU A 256 13.11 6.32 -7.51
C GLU A 256 13.81 5.91 -6.21
N ALA A 257 14.49 4.76 -6.18
CA ALA A 257 15.13 4.20 -4.99
C ALA A 257 16.63 4.47 -5.02
N ALA A 258 17.21 4.82 -3.86
CA ALA A 258 18.64 5.04 -3.73
C ALA A 258 19.41 3.72 -3.90
N ASP A 259 20.49 3.79 -4.68
CA ASP A 259 21.36 2.67 -4.99
C ASP A 259 22.62 2.62 -4.09
N GLU A 260 22.84 3.66 -3.28
CA GLU A 260 24.02 3.85 -2.41
C GLU A 260 23.60 4.15 -0.97
N ASP A 261 24.51 3.84 -0.03
CA ASP A 261 24.28 4.02 1.41
C ASP A 261 23.95 5.47 1.76
N GLU A 262 23.09 5.62 2.76
CA GLU A 262 22.50 6.90 3.20
C GLU A 262 23.55 7.98 3.53
N ASP A 263 24.78 7.56 3.85
CA ASP A 263 25.91 8.43 4.18
C ASP A 263 26.62 9.03 2.94
N ASN A 264 26.39 8.47 1.75
CA ASN A 264 27.07 8.85 0.51
C ASN A 264 26.14 9.50 -0.53
N VAL A 265 24.83 9.58 -0.24
CA VAL A 265 23.87 10.34 -1.04
C VAL A 265 24.18 11.84 -0.85
N GLY A 266 25.09 12.36 -1.68
CA GLY A 266 25.23 13.79 -1.84
C GLY A 266 23.87 14.39 -2.19
N TRP A 267 23.55 15.55 -1.61
CA TRP A 267 22.47 16.44 -2.06
C TRP A 267 22.72 16.89 -3.52
N GLY A 268 22.67 15.95 -4.45
CA GLY A 268 22.85 16.15 -5.89
C GLY A 268 21.49 16.13 -6.53
N GLY A 269 21.03 17.31 -6.97
CA GLY A 269 19.74 17.50 -7.63
C GLY A 269 19.59 16.58 -8.83
N GLY A 270 18.63 15.68 -8.76
CA GLY A 270 18.09 15.02 -9.94
C GLY A 270 17.17 16.00 -10.67
N GLU A 271 17.68 16.68 -11.69
CA GLU A 271 16.83 17.30 -12.70
C GLU A 271 16.12 16.20 -13.49
N GLY A 272 14.78 16.13 -13.39
CA GLY A 272 13.96 15.37 -14.35
C GLY A 272 13.11 14.24 -13.79
N ILE A 273 12.36 14.47 -12.72
CA ILE A 273 11.11 13.72 -12.50
C ILE A 273 9.97 14.71 -12.69
N GLU A 274 9.04 14.37 -13.58
CA GLU A 274 7.87 15.17 -13.93
C GLU A 274 7.14 15.64 -12.66
N GLU A 275 6.81 16.94 -12.61
CA GLU A 275 5.99 17.58 -11.59
C GLU A 275 4.65 16.84 -11.45
N VAL A 276 4.60 15.85 -10.57
CA VAL A 276 3.35 15.20 -10.14
C VAL A 276 2.92 15.91 -8.88
N ASP A 277 2.14 17.01 -9.00
CA ASP A 277 1.46 17.73 -7.91
C ASP A 277 2.10 17.45 -6.53
N GLU A 278 3.39 17.79 -6.38
CA GLU A 278 4.27 17.29 -5.32
C GLU A 278 3.91 17.86 -3.94
N GLU A 279 2.91 18.73 -3.91
CA GLU A 279 2.54 19.56 -2.79
C GLU A 279 1.80 18.80 -1.68
N GLU A 280 1.31 17.56 -1.90
CA GLU A 280 0.55 16.87 -0.85
C GLU A 280 0.63 15.33 -0.83
N ASN A 281 1.82 14.72 -0.98
CA ASN A 281 1.98 13.33 -0.51
C ASN A 281 2.40 13.32 0.97
N PRO A 282 1.47 13.10 1.93
CA PRO A 282 1.80 13.17 3.36
C PRO A 282 2.78 12.10 3.82
N TYR A 283 2.92 11.01 3.06
CA TYR A 283 3.87 9.92 3.34
C TYR A 283 5.29 10.20 2.84
N MET A 284 5.47 11.24 2.01
CA MET A 284 6.77 11.60 1.47
C MET A 284 7.58 12.34 2.54
N SER A 285 8.80 11.87 2.79
CA SER A 285 9.67 12.49 3.78
C SER A 285 10.15 13.87 3.32
N PRO A 286 10.45 14.79 4.26
CA PRO A 286 10.81 16.16 3.92
C PRO A 286 12.05 16.31 3.03
N GLU A 287 13.05 15.44 3.18
CA GLU A 287 14.28 15.44 2.38
C GLU A 287 14.07 14.96 0.94
N VAL A 288 13.19 13.98 0.72
CA VAL A 288 12.81 13.52 -0.63
C VAL A 288 12.03 14.61 -1.34
N ARG A 289 11.07 15.24 -0.64
CA ARG A 289 10.26 16.34 -1.17
C ARG A 289 11.06 17.61 -1.47
N ARG A 290 12.02 17.98 -0.63
CA ARG A 290 12.80 19.24 -0.80
C ARG A 290 13.90 19.12 -1.85
N GLY A 291 14.51 17.95 -1.99
CA GLY A 291 15.75 17.79 -2.76
C GLY A 291 15.61 16.96 -4.04
N GLY A 292 14.41 16.46 -4.37
CA GLY A 292 14.26 15.44 -5.42
C GLY A 292 15.11 14.20 -5.15
N SER A 293 15.46 13.95 -3.88
CA SER A 293 16.37 12.88 -3.49
C SER A 293 15.72 11.53 -3.74
N LEU A 294 16.54 10.56 -4.15
CA LEU A 294 16.10 9.17 -4.21
C LEU A 294 15.63 8.70 -2.83
N ALA A 295 14.63 7.82 -2.82
CA ALA A 295 14.06 7.28 -1.61
C ALA A 295 15.06 6.38 -0.87
N THR A 296 15.12 6.54 0.46
CA THR A 296 16.01 5.82 1.37
C THR A 296 15.24 4.97 2.37
N ARG A 297 15.92 4.13 3.16
CA ARG A 297 15.26 3.36 4.24
C ARG A 297 14.67 4.31 5.29
N LYS A 298 15.32 5.44 5.57
CA LYS A 298 14.74 6.48 6.45
C LYS A 298 13.51 7.18 5.88
N SER A 299 13.35 7.25 4.56
CA SER A 299 12.10 7.74 3.96
C SER A 299 10.94 6.76 4.15
N ASP A 300 11.21 5.44 4.11
CA ASP A 300 10.23 4.42 4.47
C ASP A 300 9.84 4.47 5.95
N VAL A 301 10.80 4.73 6.84
CA VAL A 301 10.53 4.92 8.28
C VAL A 301 9.56 6.09 8.49
N TYR A 302 9.78 7.21 7.80
CA TYR A 302 8.86 8.35 7.85
C TYR A 302 7.45 7.96 7.38
N ALA A 303 7.34 7.28 6.24
CA ALA A 303 6.06 6.82 5.71
C ALA A 303 5.34 5.85 6.66
N PHE A 304 6.09 4.98 7.36
CA PHE A 304 5.55 4.13 8.43
C PHE A 304 5.03 4.95 9.61
N GLY A 305 5.73 6.02 10.00
CA GLY A 305 5.29 6.94 11.05
C GLY A 305 3.91 7.55 10.76
N VAL A 306 3.68 8.01 9.53
CA VAL A 306 2.37 8.51 9.09
C VAL A 306 1.31 7.41 9.18
N LEU A 307 1.60 6.23 8.64
CA LEU A 307 0.70 5.08 8.66
C LEU A 307 0.31 4.68 10.09
N LEU A 308 1.26 4.69 11.02
CA LEU A 308 1.02 4.37 12.43
C LEU A 308 0.07 5.40 13.07
N LEU A 309 0.26 6.70 12.81
CA LEU A 309 -0.64 7.72 13.35
C LEU A 309 -2.06 7.63 12.75
N GLU A 310 -2.20 7.35 11.45
CA GLU A 310 -3.51 7.09 10.83
C GLU A 310 -4.19 5.88 11.46
N LEU A 311 -3.42 4.81 11.71
CA LEU A 311 -3.94 3.59 12.30
C LEU A 311 -4.43 3.82 13.73
N ILE A 312 -3.77 4.67 14.53
CA ILE A 312 -4.17 4.99 15.91
C ILE A 312 -5.38 5.93 15.94
N SER A 313 -5.35 7.02 15.15
CA SER A 313 -6.39 8.06 15.15
C SER A 313 -7.61 7.70 14.31
N GLY A 314 -7.45 6.80 13.33
CA GLY A 314 -8.46 6.55 12.30
C GLY A 314 -8.71 7.72 11.35
N ALA A 315 -7.88 8.78 11.43
CA ALA A 315 -8.01 9.98 10.61
C ALA A 315 -7.10 9.91 9.38
N GLU A 316 -7.47 10.64 8.33
CA GLU A 316 -6.60 10.84 7.17
C GLU A 316 -5.38 11.71 7.55
N PRO A 317 -4.23 11.54 6.87
CA PRO A 317 -3.01 12.27 7.22
C PRO A 317 -3.14 13.79 7.14
N VAL A 318 -4.00 14.27 6.24
CA VAL A 318 -4.33 15.68 6.07
C VAL A 318 -5.84 15.81 6.04
N THR A 319 -6.37 16.75 6.82
CA THR A 319 -7.78 17.10 6.78
C THR A 319 -7.94 18.61 6.67
N TYR A 320 -8.99 19.05 5.99
CA TYR A 320 -9.36 20.46 5.89
C TYR A 320 -10.58 20.70 6.75
N ARG A 321 -10.45 21.57 7.77
CA ARG A 321 -11.58 21.97 8.62
C ARG A 321 -11.95 23.41 8.31
N TYR A 322 -13.23 23.63 8.06
CA TYR A 322 -13.74 24.97 7.90
C TYR A 322 -13.65 25.72 9.23
N ASN A 323 -12.99 26.87 9.23
CA ASN A 323 -12.96 27.77 10.36
C ASN A 323 -14.05 28.83 10.17
N ASP A 324 -15.09 28.76 11.00
CA ASP A 324 -16.25 29.66 10.92
C ASP A 324 -15.91 31.13 11.21
N VAL A 325 -14.82 31.40 11.94
CA VAL A 325 -14.37 32.75 12.31
C VAL A 325 -13.71 33.42 11.11
N ASP A 326 -12.70 32.76 10.54
CA ASP A 326 -11.91 33.31 9.45
C ASP A 326 -12.56 33.07 8.08
N LYS A 327 -13.61 32.24 8.02
CA LYS A 327 -14.30 31.80 6.80
C LYS A 327 -13.37 31.08 5.80
N VAL A 328 -12.29 30.45 6.29
CA VAL A 328 -11.29 29.73 5.48
C VAL A 328 -11.19 28.26 5.91
N TYR A 329 -10.89 27.37 4.97
CA TYR A 329 -10.48 26.01 5.28
C TYR A 329 -9.05 25.99 5.82
N VAL A 330 -8.88 25.50 7.04
CA VAL A 330 -7.58 25.32 7.67
C VAL A 330 -7.14 23.88 7.47
N ARG A 331 -5.99 23.73 6.81
CA ARG A 331 -5.29 22.45 6.69
C ARG A 331 -4.79 22.01 8.06
N LYS A 332 -5.08 20.77 8.45
CA LYS A 332 -4.58 20.14 9.68
C LYS A 332 -3.83 18.87 9.34
N SER A 333 -2.57 18.81 9.76
CA SER A 333 -1.76 17.60 9.65
C SER A 333 -1.99 16.67 10.83
N ILE A 334 -2.03 15.37 10.56
CA ILE A 334 -2.06 14.33 11.61
C ILE A 334 -0.86 14.44 12.55
N MET A 335 0.29 14.87 12.04
CA MET A 335 1.51 15.08 12.82
C MET A 335 1.35 16.23 13.83
N GLU A 336 0.75 17.35 13.43
CA GLU A 336 0.52 18.51 14.30
C GLU A 336 -0.46 18.17 15.42
N THR A 337 -1.56 17.51 15.05
CA THR A 337 -2.58 17.10 16.02
C THR A 337 -2.06 16.02 16.98
N ALA A 338 -1.22 15.09 16.50
CA ALA A 338 -0.56 14.10 17.35
C ALA A 338 0.41 14.77 18.34
N ARG A 339 1.23 15.74 17.91
CA ARG A 339 2.12 16.48 18.82
C ARG A 339 1.33 17.23 19.90
N ALA A 340 0.23 17.88 19.53
CA ALA A 340 -0.63 18.57 20.48
C ALA A 340 -1.26 17.61 21.51
N ALA A 341 -1.72 16.44 21.05
CA ALA A 341 -2.28 15.41 21.93
C ALA A 341 -1.22 14.79 22.85
N GLU A 342 0.00 14.53 22.34
CA GLU A 342 1.11 13.96 23.10
C GLU A 342 1.57 14.90 24.23
N ALA A 343 1.65 16.20 23.95
CA ALA A 343 2.02 17.22 24.93
C ALA A 343 0.92 17.48 25.97
N GLY A 344 -0.31 17.05 25.71
CA GLY A 344 -1.45 17.18 26.60
C GLY A 344 -1.54 16.08 27.67
N ASP A 345 -2.67 16.12 28.38
CA ASP A 345 -3.06 15.11 29.36
C ASP A 345 -3.65 13.84 28.71
N GLU A 346 -4.07 12.89 29.53
CA GLU A 346 -4.70 11.65 29.06
C GLU A 346 -6.00 11.90 28.29
N GLU A 347 -6.75 12.97 28.60
CA GLU A 347 -8.02 13.29 27.93
C GLU A 347 -7.76 13.74 26.49
N MET A 348 -6.73 14.55 26.28
CA MET A 348 -6.29 14.97 24.95
C MET A 348 -5.85 13.78 24.08
N VAL A 349 -5.12 12.81 24.67
CA VAL A 349 -4.76 11.56 23.97
C VAL A 349 -6.03 10.76 23.64
N ARG A 350 -6.95 10.61 24.60
CA ARG A 350 -8.20 9.89 24.39
C ARG A 350 -9.07 10.50 23.31
N GLY A 351 -9.12 11.83 23.23
CA GLY A 351 -9.86 12.57 22.20
C GLY A 351 -9.22 12.52 20.82
N TRP A 352 -7.91 12.27 20.74
CA TRP A 352 -7.19 12.13 19.47
C TRP A 352 -7.25 10.72 18.88
N VAL A 353 -7.26 9.69 19.74
CA VAL A 353 -7.39 8.28 19.33
C VAL A 353 -8.76 8.03 18.70
N ASP A 354 -8.83 7.08 17.75
CA ASP A 354 -10.05 6.78 17.00
C ASP A 354 -11.25 6.50 17.91
N GLY A 355 -12.31 7.29 17.74
CA GLY A 355 -13.56 7.18 18.49
C GLY A 355 -14.24 5.81 18.36
N ARG A 356 -13.97 5.04 17.29
CA ARG A 356 -14.49 3.66 17.13
C ARG A 356 -14.01 2.70 18.22
N LEU A 357 -12.91 3.03 18.90
CA LEU A 357 -12.41 2.24 20.02
C LEU A 357 -13.22 2.46 21.31
N ASN A 358 -14.12 3.46 21.36
CA ASN A 358 -14.96 3.77 22.53
C ASN A 358 -14.18 3.87 23.85
N GLY A 359 -12.94 4.38 23.80
CA GLY A 359 -12.06 4.48 24.98
C GLY A 359 -11.44 3.16 25.45
N LEU A 360 -11.68 2.05 24.75
CA LEU A 360 -11.19 0.69 25.08
C LEU A 360 -9.75 0.47 24.60
N PHE A 361 -8.81 1.20 25.20
CA PHE A 361 -7.38 1.07 24.97
C PHE A 361 -6.58 1.57 26.20
N PRO A 362 -5.35 1.06 26.42
CA PRO A 362 -4.44 1.63 27.41
C PRO A 362 -3.92 2.97 26.92
N VAL A 363 -4.25 4.06 27.63
CA VAL A 363 -3.84 5.43 27.23
C VAL A 363 -2.33 5.56 27.19
N GLU A 364 -1.63 5.04 28.20
CA GLU A 364 -0.17 5.07 28.25
C GLU A 364 0.47 4.38 27.03
N VAL A 365 -0.06 3.22 26.65
CA VAL A 365 0.43 2.48 25.48
C VAL A 365 0.07 3.20 24.17
N ALA A 366 -1.10 3.84 24.10
CA ALA A 366 -1.47 4.65 22.95
C ALA A 366 -0.57 5.88 22.81
N LYS A 367 -0.23 6.53 23.93
CA LYS A 367 0.70 7.67 23.98
C LYS A 367 2.10 7.27 23.55
N GLU A 368 2.60 6.11 23.97
CA GLU A 368 3.90 5.59 23.50
C GLU A 368 3.89 5.20 22.02
N ALA A 369 2.83 4.58 21.52
CA ALA A 369 2.70 4.28 20.09
C ALA A 369 2.63 5.57 19.25
N MET A 370 1.96 6.61 19.75
CA MET A 370 1.94 7.95 19.16
C MET A 370 3.33 8.58 19.16
N ARG A 371 4.07 8.52 20.28
CA ARG A 371 5.46 8.98 20.37
C ARG A 371 6.37 8.27 19.39
N LEU A 372 6.21 6.96 19.21
CA LEU A 372 6.95 6.19 18.20
C LEU A 372 6.63 6.68 16.79
N GLY A 373 5.35 6.90 16.47
CA GLY A 373 4.94 7.49 15.19
C GLY A 373 5.61 8.85 14.97
N LEU A 374 5.58 9.74 15.97
CA LEU A 374 6.24 11.05 15.91
C LEU A 374 7.77 10.95 15.80
N TYR A 375 8.40 9.96 16.44
CA TYR A 375 9.84 9.73 16.36
C TYR A 375 10.26 9.32 14.94
N CYS A 376 9.46 8.50 14.25
CA CYS A 376 9.65 8.19 12.85
C CYS A 376 9.50 9.40 11.91
N LEU A 377 8.78 10.46 12.34
CA LEU A 377 8.52 11.68 11.56
C LEU A 377 9.57 12.79 11.77
N GLY A 378 10.75 12.46 12.28
CA GLY A 378 11.84 13.43 12.45
C GLY A 378 12.22 14.14 11.13
N GLU A 379 12.50 15.44 11.19
CA GLU A 379 12.92 16.23 10.01
C GLU A 379 14.26 15.75 9.46
N ASP A 380 15.24 15.43 10.34
CA ASP A 380 16.53 14.87 9.95
C ASP A 380 16.41 13.33 9.81
N PRO A 381 16.68 12.74 8.63
CA PRO A 381 16.66 11.29 8.43
C PRO A 381 17.54 10.52 9.40
N ARG A 382 18.67 11.11 9.82
CA ARG A 382 19.63 10.48 10.74
C ARG A 382 19.07 10.37 12.16
N SER A 383 18.15 11.27 12.52
CA SER A 383 17.47 11.23 13.82
C SER A 383 16.40 10.14 13.90
N ARG A 384 15.87 9.67 12.75
CA ARG A 384 14.83 8.64 12.71
C ARG A 384 15.41 7.27 13.09
N PRO A 385 14.65 6.46 13.85
CA PRO A 385 15.08 5.12 14.22
C PRO A 385 15.15 4.19 13.00
N ASP A 386 15.97 3.13 13.08
CA ASP A 386 15.92 2.04 12.11
C ASP A 386 14.69 1.17 12.32
N MET A 387 14.21 0.52 11.26
CA MET A 387 13.01 -0.30 11.32
C MET A 387 13.10 -1.48 12.30
N GLY A 388 14.31 -1.95 12.64
CA GLY A 388 14.49 -2.96 13.69
C GLY A 388 14.10 -2.44 15.07
N LEU A 389 14.49 -1.20 15.41
CA LEU A 389 14.08 -0.55 16.65
C LEU A 389 12.59 -0.23 16.63
N VAL A 390 12.06 0.25 15.50
CA VAL A 390 10.62 0.51 15.33
C VAL A 390 9.80 -0.75 15.55
N GLU A 391 10.19 -1.89 14.94
CA GLU A 391 9.53 -3.17 15.12
C GLU A 391 9.52 -3.61 16.60
N GLY A 392 10.66 -3.49 17.29
CA GLY A 392 10.78 -3.84 18.70
C GLY A 392 9.85 -3.01 19.59
N LEU A 393 9.85 -1.68 19.41
CA LEU A 393 9.05 -0.76 20.22
C LEU A 393 7.54 -0.93 19.97
N ILE A 394 7.11 -1.12 18.72
CA ILE A 394 5.68 -1.34 18.42
C ILE A 394 5.23 -2.73 18.91
N PHE A 395 6.10 -3.75 18.84
CA PHE A 395 5.83 -5.06 19.41
C PHE A 395 5.68 -4.99 20.94
N ASP A 396 6.47 -4.16 21.63
CA ASP A 396 6.31 -3.93 23.06
C ASP A 396 5.00 -3.21 23.42
N CYS A 397 4.55 -2.27 22.57
CA CYS A 397 3.22 -1.68 22.71
C CYS A 397 2.12 -2.76 22.54
N TRP A 398 2.22 -3.58 21.50
CA TRP A 398 1.31 -4.70 21.26
C TRP A 398 1.27 -5.69 22.44
N ARG A 399 2.42 -6.03 23.02
CA ARG A 399 2.53 -6.96 24.15
C ARG A 399 1.88 -6.40 25.41
N ARG A 400 2.07 -5.11 25.71
CA ARG A 400 1.50 -4.46 26.90
C ARG A 400 0.02 -4.13 26.75
N SER A 401 -0.48 -4.07 25.52
CA SER A 401 -1.90 -3.92 25.21
C SER A 401 -2.76 -5.11 25.67
N ASN A 402 -2.15 -6.30 25.83
CA ASN A 402 -2.82 -7.53 26.28
C ASN A 402 -2.82 -7.72 27.81
N LYS A 403 -2.26 -6.79 28.59
CA LYS A 403 -2.29 -6.94 30.05
C LYS A 403 -3.68 -6.53 30.56
N PRO A 404 -4.41 -7.43 31.24
CA PRO A 404 -5.64 -7.03 31.92
C PRO A 404 -5.27 -5.98 32.98
N PHE A 405 -6.01 -4.87 32.98
CA PHE A 405 -5.96 -3.87 34.05
C PHE A 405 -6.48 -4.54 35.32
N PHE A 406 -5.57 -5.01 36.17
CA PHE A 406 -5.86 -5.49 37.52
C PHE A 406 -5.36 -4.48 38.54
#